data_AF-A0A7S1JYF6-F1
#
_entry.id   AF-A0A7S1JYF6-F1
#
_cell.length_a   1.000
_cell.length_b   1.000
_cell.length_c   1.000
_cell.angle_alpha   90.00
_cell.angle_beta   90.00
_cell.angle_gamma   90.00
#
_symmetry.space_group_name_H-M   'P 1'
#
loop_
_entity.id
_entity.type
_entity.pdbx_description
1 polymer ?
#
loop_
_entity_poly.entity_id
_entity_poly.type
_entity_poly.pdbx_seq_one_letter_code
_entity_poly.pdbx_strand_id
1 'polypeptide(L)'
;NRNFANKLWNVGRYVFTQLEGLDDAERSRLVESLEGPITEDEVAALPLPDRHIVSMCHVLIEDVTRCLLAYNVAEAGKRLYEFIWDELADWYVGISSLRLQQRQDTSTDQADQ
;
A
#
# COMPACT_ATOMS: atom_id res chain seq x y z
N ASN A 1 -3.12 -21.23 -5.65
CA ASN A 1 -3.83 -20.49 -6.72
C ASN A 1 -2.79 -19.64 -7.47
N ARG A 2 -2.46 -19.98 -8.72
CA ARG A 2 -1.41 -19.32 -9.52
C ARG A 2 -1.72 -17.84 -9.82
N ASN A 3 -3.00 -17.49 -9.95
CA ASN A 3 -3.42 -16.12 -10.24
C ASN A 3 -3.20 -15.20 -9.05
N PHE A 4 -3.51 -15.68 -7.84
CA PHE A 4 -3.25 -14.93 -6.60
C PHE A 4 -1.76 -14.61 -6.41
N ALA A 5 -0.89 -15.63 -6.55
CA ALA A 5 0.55 -15.45 -6.42
C ALA A 5 1.10 -14.45 -7.45
N ASN A 6 0.61 -14.52 -8.70
CA ASN A 6 0.97 -13.54 -9.74
C ASN A 6 0.49 -12.12 -9.40
N LYS A 7 -0.73 -11.96 -8.88
CA LYS A 7 -1.27 -10.65 -8.50
C LYS A 7 -0.44 -10.04 -7.37
N LEU A 8 -0.16 -10.82 -6.33
CA LEU A 8 0.69 -10.39 -5.21
C LEU A 8 2.10 -10.02 -5.67
N TRP A 9 2.70 -10.83 -6.54
CA TRP A 9 4.00 -10.53 -7.15
C TRP A 9 3.97 -9.21 -7.93
N ASN A 10 2.91 -8.97 -8.72
CA ASN A 10 2.77 -7.73 -9.49
C ASN A 10 2.64 -6.50 -8.59
N VAL A 11 1.89 -6.58 -7.49
CA VAL A 11 1.81 -5.50 -6.48
C VAL A 11 3.17 -5.24 -5.86
N GLY A 12 3.86 -6.29 -5.40
CA GLY A 12 5.20 -6.16 -4.82
C GLY A 12 6.20 -5.55 -5.80
N ARG A 13 6.21 -6.02 -7.05
CA ARG A 13 7.03 -5.46 -8.13
C ARG A 13 6.75 -3.98 -8.34
N TYR A 14 5.47 -3.57 -8.38
CA TYR A 14 5.10 -2.17 -8.51
C TYR A 14 5.71 -1.32 -7.39
N VAL A 15 5.56 -1.74 -6.14
CA VAL A 15 6.12 -1.04 -4.96
C VAL A 15 7.65 -0.93 -5.08
N PHE A 16 8.34 -2.02 -5.41
CA PHE A 16 9.81 -1.99 -5.57
C PHE A 16 10.24 -1.02 -6.66
N THR A 17 9.58 -0.99 -7.81
CA THR A 17 9.89 -0.04 -8.89
C THR A 17 9.73 1.42 -8.44
N GLN A 18 8.76 1.73 -7.58
CA GLN A 18 8.64 3.08 -7.04
C GLN A 18 9.79 3.43 -6.08
N LEU A 19 10.26 2.47 -5.28
CA LEU A 19 11.36 2.65 -4.33
C LEU A 19 12.73 2.75 -5.03
N GLU A 20 12.92 2.06 -6.15
CA GLU A 20 14.13 2.15 -6.98
C GLU A 20 14.33 3.54 -7.58
N GLY A 21 13.26 4.32 -7.75
CA GLY A 21 13.31 5.69 -8.24
C GLY A 21 13.75 6.73 -7.21
N LEU A 22 13.93 6.34 -5.93
CA LEU A 22 14.33 7.25 -4.86
C LEU A 22 15.85 7.36 -4.75
N ASP A 23 16.35 8.58 -4.56
CA ASP A 23 17.76 8.80 -4.23
C ASP A 23 18.08 8.37 -2.77
N ASP A 24 19.37 8.37 -2.41
CA ASP A 24 19.81 7.90 -1.09
C ASP A 24 19.28 8.79 0.06
N ALA A 25 19.08 10.09 -0.19
CA ALA A 25 18.56 11.03 0.81
C ALA A 25 17.04 10.88 1.00
N GLU A 26 16.29 10.66 -0.08
CA GLU A 26 14.87 10.30 -0.06
C GLU A 26 14.66 8.96 0.65
N ARG A 27 15.48 7.94 0.34
CA ARG A 27 15.39 6.63 1.00
C ARG A 27 15.67 6.72 2.50
N SER A 28 16.68 7.49 2.90
CA SER A 28 17.02 7.68 4.31
C SER A 28 15.86 8.34 5.07
N ARG A 29 15.28 9.41 4.53
CA ARG A 29 14.10 10.08 5.09
C ARG A 29 12.89 9.15 5.20
N LEU A 30 12.67 8.30 4.18
CA LEU A 30 11.59 7.32 4.22
C LEU A 30 11.79 6.32 5.37
N VAL A 31 13.00 5.79 5.55
CA VAL A 31 13.28 4.85 6.65
C VAL A 31 13.10 5.51 8.02
N GLU A 32 13.60 6.73 8.19
CA GLU A 32 13.42 7.49 9.43
C GLU A 32 11.94 7.75 9.75
N SER A 33 11.10 7.92 8.73
CA SER A 33 9.65 8.11 8.90
C SER A 33 8.87 6.85 9.30
N LEU A 34 9.50 5.67 9.28
CA LEU A 34 8.86 4.38 9.56
C LEU A 34 9.17 3.84 10.97
N GLU A 35 9.72 4.68 11.86
CA GLU A 35 10.02 4.27 13.23
C GLU A 35 8.77 4.15 14.10
N GLY A 36 8.38 2.90 14.40
CA GLY A 36 7.29 2.58 15.32
C GLY A 36 5.93 2.43 14.64
N PRO A 37 4.87 2.19 15.42
CA PRO A 37 3.50 2.14 14.91
C PRO A 37 3.05 3.51 14.42
N ILE A 38 2.30 3.53 13.31
CA ILE A 38 1.67 4.75 12.83
C ILE A 38 0.69 5.30 13.89
N THR A 39 0.80 6.59 14.19
CA THR A 39 -0.04 7.30 15.15
C THR A 39 -1.36 7.77 14.50
N GLU A 40 -2.36 8.08 15.32
CA GLU A 40 -3.64 8.62 14.82
C GLU A 40 -3.46 9.93 14.06
N ASP A 41 -2.59 10.81 14.53
CA ASP A 41 -2.29 12.10 13.89
C ASP A 41 -1.63 11.91 12.53
N GLU A 42 -0.70 10.95 12.40
CA GLU A 42 -0.08 10.60 11.13
C GLU A 42 -1.11 10.05 10.14
N VAL A 43 -2.01 9.16 10.58
CA VAL A 43 -3.12 8.67 9.74
C VAL A 43 -4.06 9.81 9.33
N ALA A 44 -4.33 10.77 10.22
CA ALA A 44 -5.18 11.91 9.94
C ALA A 44 -4.54 12.89 8.93
N ALA A 45 -3.21 12.96 8.91
CA ALA A 45 -2.44 13.76 7.96
C ALA A 45 -2.33 13.11 6.57
N LEU A 46 -2.60 11.80 6.44
CA LEU A 46 -2.57 11.11 5.16
C LEU A 46 -3.65 11.63 4.19
N PRO A 47 -3.35 11.66 2.88
CA PRO A 47 -4.33 11.82 1.83
C PRO A 47 -5.48 10.82 1.99
N LEU A 48 -6.68 11.20 1.54
CA LEU A 48 -7.88 10.36 1.68
C LEU A 48 -7.70 8.92 1.18
N PRO A 49 -7.07 8.66 0.01
CA PRO A 49 -6.87 7.28 -0.45
C PRO A 49 -5.98 6.46 0.48
N ASP A 50 -4.92 7.09 1.00
CA ASP A 50 -3.90 6.46 1.84
C ASP A 50 -4.49 6.13 3.22
N ARG A 51 -5.32 7.04 3.75
CA ARG A 51 -6.08 6.81 4.98
C ARG A 51 -7.06 5.65 4.86
N HIS A 52 -7.73 5.52 3.72
CA HIS A 52 -8.68 4.44 3.48
C HIS A 52 -7.99 3.08 3.47
N ILE A 53 -6.89 2.92 2.73
CA ILE A 53 -6.19 1.62 2.68
C ILE A 53 -5.60 1.23 4.04
N VAL A 54 -5.13 2.20 4.84
CA VAL A 54 -4.67 1.95 6.21
C VAL A 54 -5.83 1.50 7.10
N SER A 55 -6.99 2.16 7.01
CA SER A 55 -8.19 1.76 7.75
C SER A 55 -8.63 0.35 7.40
N MET A 56 -8.66 0.00 6.11
CA MET A 56 -9.03 -1.35 5.64
C MET A 56 -8.00 -2.39 6.09
N CYS A 57 -6.72 -2.04 6.13
CA CYS A 57 -5.66 -2.91 6.65
C CYS A 57 -5.87 -3.22 8.15
N HIS A 58 -6.22 -2.23 8.97
CA HIS A 58 -6.52 -2.47 10.39
C HIS A 58 -7.73 -3.40 10.58
N VAL A 59 -8.81 -3.19 9.82
CA VAL A 59 -9.98 -4.09 9.83
C VAL A 59 -9.59 -5.51 9.44
N LEU A 60 -8.78 -5.66 8.38
CA LEU A 60 -8.27 -6.96 7.94
C LEU A 60 -7.43 -7.65 9.03
N ILE A 61 -6.55 -6.91 9.70
CA ILE A 61 -5.70 -7.45 10.78
C ILE A 61 -6.59 -8.00 11.89
N GLU A 62 -7.60 -7.26 12.33
CA GLU A 62 -8.55 -7.72 13.36
C GLU A 62 -9.28 -8.99 12.92
N ASP A 63 -9.86 -8.99 11.71
CA ASP A 63 -10.62 -10.10 11.17
C ASP A 63 -9.79 -11.37 11.00
N VAL A 64 -8.60 -11.24 10.42
CA VAL A 64 -7.68 -12.36 10.21
C VAL A 64 -7.19 -12.88 11.56
N THR A 65 -6.83 -12.00 12.49
CA THR A 65 -6.41 -12.40 13.85
C THR A 65 -7.50 -13.22 14.54
N ARG A 66 -8.74 -12.74 14.50
CA ARG A 66 -9.91 -13.45 15.05
C ARG A 66 -10.11 -14.82 14.40
N CYS A 67 -10.01 -14.89 13.07
CA CYS A 67 -10.14 -16.16 12.35
C CYS A 67 -9.04 -17.16 12.73
N LEU A 68 -7.80 -16.69 12.85
CA LEU A 68 -6.65 -17.52 13.23
C LEU A 68 -6.77 -18.02 14.68
N LEU A 69 -7.20 -17.18 15.62
CA LEU A 69 -7.46 -17.57 17.00
C LEU A 69 -8.57 -18.62 17.12
N ALA A 70 -9.55 -18.58 16.20
CA ALA A 70 -10.62 -19.57 16.09
C ALA A 70 -10.23 -20.81 15.24
N TYR A 71 -8.96 -20.94 14.84
CA TYR A 71 -8.47 -21.99 13.93
C TYR A 71 -9.19 -22.05 12.56
N ASN A 72 -9.86 -20.97 12.15
CA ASN A 72 -10.55 -20.87 10.86
C ASN A 72 -9.62 -20.28 9.78
N VAL A 73 -8.63 -21.08 9.38
CA VAL A 73 -7.62 -20.68 8.40
C VAL A 73 -8.21 -20.43 7.01
N ALA A 74 -9.30 -21.12 6.66
CA ALA A 74 -9.97 -20.95 5.37
C ALA A 74 -10.60 -19.56 5.24
N GLU A 75 -11.31 -19.09 6.26
CA GLU A 75 -11.89 -17.74 6.26
C GLU A 75 -10.79 -16.67 6.33
N ALA A 76 -9.74 -16.88 7.13
CA ALA A 76 -8.59 -15.97 7.16
C ALA A 76 -7.97 -15.79 5.76
N GLY A 77 -7.78 -16.90 5.03
CA GLY A 77 -7.26 -16.89 3.66
C GLY A 77 -8.19 -16.17 2.68
N LYS A 78 -9.51 -16.32 2.84
CA LYS A 78 -10.51 -15.61 2.04
C LYS A 78 -10.43 -14.09 2.25
N ARG A 79 -10.38 -13.63 3.50
CA ARG A 79 -10.25 -12.20 3.84
C ARG A 79 -8.99 -11.57 3.26
N LEU A 80 -7.86 -12.27 3.40
CA LEU A 80 -6.58 -11.84 2.80
C LEU A 80 -6.68 -11.74 1.28
N TYR A 81 -7.33 -12.73 0.64
CA TYR A 81 -7.53 -12.72 -0.80
C TYR A 81 -8.35 -11.52 -1.25
N GLU A 82 -9.50 -11.26 -0.62
CA GLU A 82 -10.40 -10.15 -0.94
C GLU A 82 -9.67 -8.81 -0.79
N PHE A 83 -8.97 -8.58 0.33
CA PHE A 83 -8.23 -7.34 0.53
C PHE A 83 -7.11 -7.13 -0.49
N ILE A 84 -6.28 -8.16 -0.76
CA ILE A 84 -5.16 -8.02 -1.69
C ILE A 84 -5.67 -7.76 -3.10
N TRP A 85 -6.76 -8.42 -3.49
CA TRP A 85 -7.30 -8.32 -4.84
C TRP A 85 -8.03 -7.00 -5.07
N ASP A 86 -9.05 -6.73 -4.25
CA ASP A 86 -10.01 -5.65 -4.51
C ASP A 86 -9.50 -4.32 -3.96
N GLU A 87 -9.06 -4.28 -2.70
CA GLU A 87 -8.68 -3.04 -2.02
C GLU A 87 -7.26 -2.59 -2.40
N LEU A 88 -6.29 -3.49 -2.31
CA LEU A 88 -4.89 -3.13 -2.52
C LEU A 88 -4.56 -3.04 -4.01
N ALA A 89 -4.81 -4.10 -4.78
CA ALA A 89 -4.31 -4.18 -6.15
C ALA A 89 -5.21 -3.48 -7.18
N ASP A 90 -6.53 -3.66 -7.11
CA ASP A 90 -7.44 -3.06 -8.09
C ASP A 90 -7.73 -1.59 -7.77
N TRP A 91 -7.92 -1.24 -6.49
CA TRP A 91 -8.23 0.13 -6.09
C TRP A 91 -6.98 0.96 -5.78
N TYR A 92 -6.20 0.60 -4.74
CA TYR A 92 -5.16 1.49 -4.22
C TYR A 92 -3.98 1.67 -5.19
N VAL A 93 -3.45 0.58 -5.77
CA VAL A 93 -2.34 0.66 -6.75
C VAL A 93 -2.74 1.49 -7.98
N GLY A 94 -3.99 1.41 -8.42
CA GLY A 94 -4.51 2.23 -9.52
C GLY A 94 -4.44 3.72 -9.19
N ILE A 95 -4.92 4.11 -8.00
CA ILE A 95 -4.89 5.50 -7.53
C ILE A 95 -3.46 6.00 -7.30
N SER A 96 -2.61 5.19 -6.67
CA SER A 96 -1.22 5.58 -6.40
C SER A 96 -0.44 5.79 -7.70
N SER A 97 -0.68 4.96 -8.71
CA SER A 97 -0.03 5.11 -10.02
C SER A 97 -0.39 6.43 -10.69
N LEU A 98 -1.67 6.84 -10.66
CA LEU A 98 -2.11 8.11 -11.24
C LEU A 98 -1.47 9.32 -10.53
N ARG A 99 -1.41 9.29 -9.19
CA ARG A 99 -0.79 10.38 -8.41
C ARG A 99 0.70 10.52 -8.68
N LEU A 100 1.41 9.40 -8.83
CA LEU A 100 2.85 9.40 -9.12
C LEU A 100 3.15 9.91 -10.53
N GLN A 101 2.32 9.56 -11.52
CA GLN A 101 2.42 10.10 -12.88
C GLN A 101 2.22 11.62 -12.88
N GLN A 102 1.18 12.13 -12.21
CA GLN A 102 0.94 13.57 -12.10
C GLN A 102 2.12 14.33 -11.47
N ARG A 103 2.77 13.76 -10.46
CA ARG A 103 3.97 14.36 -9.83
C ARG A 103 5.12 14.50 -10.85
N GLN A 104 5.34 13.49 -11.69
CA GLN A 104 6.40 13.50 -12.71
C GLN A 104 6.13 14.55 -13.80
N ASP A 105 4.89 14.67 -14.27
CA ASP A 105 4.49 15.66 -15.27
C ASP A 105 4.73 17.09 -14.75
N THR A 106 4.31 17.37 -13.50
CA THR A 106 4.54 18.70 -12.89
C THR A 106 6.00 19.05 -12.66
N SER A 107 6.87 18.04 -12.49
CA SER A 107 8.31 18.26 -12.29
C SER A 107 9.03 18.53 -13.61
N THR A 108 8.50 17.99 -14.72
CA THR A 108 9.09 18.16 -16.06
C THR A 108 8.77 19.55 -16.63
N ASP A 109 7.53 20.04 -16.44
CA ASP A 109 7.13 21.39 -16.87
C ASP A 109 7.89 22.53 -16.16
N GLN A 110 8.43 22.28 -14.95
CA GLN A 110 9.24 23.26 -14.20
C GLN A 110 10.72 23.25 -14.58
N ALA A 111 11.21 22.18 -15.22
CA ALA A 111 12.61 22.08 -15.66
C ALA A 111 12.85 22.71 -17.05
N ASP A 112 11.78 22.89 -17.83
CA ASP A 112 11.80 23.48 -19.18
C ASP A 112 11.44 25.00 -19.21
N GLN A 113 11.32 25.65 -18.05
CA GLN A 113 11.17 27.12 -17.89
C GLN A 113 12.40 27.74 -17.22
#